data_AF-A0A496X407-F1
#
_entry.id   AF-A0A496X407-F1
#
_cell.length_a   1.000
_cell.length_b   1.000
_cell.length_c   1.000
_cell.angle_alpha   90.00
_cell.angle_beta   90.00
_cell.angle_gamma   90.00
#
_symmetry.space_group_name_H-M   'P 1'
#
loop_
_entity.id
_entity.type
_entity.pdbx_description
1 polymer ?
#
loop_
_entity_poly.entity_id
_entity_poly.type
_entity_poly.pdbx_seq_one_letter_code
_entity_poly.pdbx_strand_id
1 'polypeptide(L)'
;MQLLVSDANIFIDLLDGDILELLFKLPFEFLTPDILYYEELEELHSHLLGMGLKLGALDGEEMKAVGHLVDQYRGPSRIDCMALFHPASTAR
;
A
#
# COMPACT_ATOMS: atom_id res chain seq x y z
N MET A 1 5.72 6.05 16.47
CA MET A 1 5.67 6.36 15.03
C MET A 1 4.50 5.57 14.47
N GLN A 2 3.49 6.21 13.89
CA GLN A 2 2.31 5.52 13.33
C GLN A 2 2.57 5.25 11.85
N LEU A 3 2.62 3.97 11.47
CA LEU A 3 2.68 3.53 10.08
C LEU A 3 1.25 3.49 9.53
N LEU A 4 1.00 4.18 8.43
CA LEU A 4 -0.28 4.10 7.73
C LEU A 4 -0.10 3.23 6.50
N VAL A 5 -0.61 2.00 6.57
CA VAL A 5 -0.71 1.09 5.42
C VAL A 5 -2.02 1.40 4.72
N SER A 6 -1.96 1.87 3.49
CA SER A 6 -3.14 2.21 2.71
C SER A 6 -3.12 1.53 1.35
N ASP A 7 -4.33 1.21 0.90
CA ASP A 7 -4.61 0.77 -0.46
C ASP A 7 -4.29 1.89 -1.46
N ALA A 8 -4.02 1.53 -2.71
CA ALA A 8 -3.72 2.47 -3.78
C ALA A 8 -4.87 3.46 -3.99
N ASN A 9 -6.11 2.98 -3.91
CA ASN A 9 -7.33 3.78 -4.08
C ASN A 9 -7.38 5.01 -3.17
N ILE A 10 -6.87 4.91 -1.93
CA ILE A 10 -6.84 6.04 -0.99
C ILE A 10 -5.89 7.14 -1.50
N PHE A 11 -4.74 6.78 -2.05
CA PHE A 11 -3.81 7.77 -2.60
C PHE A 11 -4.37 8.43 -3.87
N ILE A 12 -5.08 7.67 -4.69
CA ILE A 12 -5.73 8.18 -5.91
C ILE A 12 -6.81 9.20 -5.54
N ASP A 13 -7.70 8.87 -4.61
CA ASP A 13 -8.77 9.79 -4.16
C ASP A 13 -8.20 11.09 -3.56
N LEU A 14 -7.10 11.00 -2.80
CA LEU A 14 -6.45 12.17 -2.19
C LEU A 14 -5.70 13.02 -3.22
N LEU A 15 -5.21 12.41 -4.29
CA LEU A 15 -4.58 13.09 -5.42
C LEU A 15 -5.63 13.86 -6.21
N ASP A 16 -6.76 13.23 -6.54
CA ASP A 16 -7.89 13.89 -7.21
C ASP A 16 -8.51 15.02 -6.36
N GLY A 17 -8.38 14.92 -5.03
CA GLY A 17 -8.81 15.94 -4.08
C GLY A 17 -7.82 17.07 -3.80
N ASP A 18 -6.64 17.12 -4.47
CA ASP A 18 -5.58 18.12 -4.26
C ASP A 18 -5.07 18.24 -2.80
N ILE A 19 -5.23 17.19 -1.97
CA ILE A 19 -4.84 17.18 -0.56
C ILE A 19 -3.68 16.22 -0.25
N LEU A 20 -3.22 15.48 -1.25
CA LEU A 20 -2.13 14.52 -1.12
C LEU A 20 -0.84 15.15 -0.57
N GLU A 21 -0.46 16.34 -1.03
CA GLU A 21 0.73 17.05 -0.52
C GLU A 21 0.61 17.42 0.97
N LEU A 22 -0.61 17.72 1.43
CA LEU A 22 -0.86 18.03 2.83
C LEU A 22 -0.75 16.76 3.69
N LEU A 23 -1.19 15.62 3.16
CA LEU A 23 -1.08 14.32 3.81
C LEU A 23 0.39 13.97 4.08
N PHE A 24 1.27 14.08 3.08
CA PHE A 24 2.70 13.77 3.23
C PHE A 24 3.47 14.75 4.12
N LYS A 25 2.90 15.91 4.47
CA LYS A 25 3.48 16.84 5.48
C LYS A 25 3.19 16.42 6.92
N LEU A 26 2.26 15.48 7.14
CA LEU A 26 1.97 14.97 8.47
C LEU A 26 3.15 14.14 9.01
N PRO A 27 3.34 14.06 10.34
CA PRO A 27 4.44 13.33 10.96
C PRO A 27 4.19 11.81 10.99
N PHE A 28 3.76 11.24 9.87
CA PHE A 28 3.46 9.83 9.68
C PHE A 28 4.34 9.22 8.60
N GLU A 29 4.58 7.91 8.71
CA GLU A 29 5.18 7.16 7.61
C GLU A 29 4.05 6.50 6.81
N PHE A 30 3.99 6.82 5.53
CA PHE A 30 3.05 6.23 4.59
C PHE A 30 3.71 5.05 3.90
N LEU A 31 3.06 3.90 3.95
CA LEU A 31 3.56 2.69 3.34
C LEU A 31 2.47 1.99 2.54
N THR A 32 2.84 1.41 1.41
CA THR A 32 1.97 0.52 0.67
C THR A 32 2.73 -0.76 0.29
N PRO A 33 2.07 -1.93 0.21
CA PRO A 33 2.64 -3.12 -0.38
C PRO A 33 3.27 -2.85 -1.75
N ASP A 34 4.48 -3.36 -1.96
CA ASP A 34 5.24 -3.20 -3.21
C ASP A 34 4.45 -3.70 -4.43
N ILE A 35 3.82 -4.87 -4.33
CA ILE A 35 2.97 -5.43 -5.39
C ILE A 35 1.79 -4.50 -5.73
N LEU A 36 1.15 -3.86 -4.75
CA LEU A 36 0.06 -2.91 -5.01
C LEU A 36 0.56 -1.70 -5.80
N TYR A 37 1.73 -1.19 -5.40
CA TYR A 37 2.34 -0.08 -6.11
C TYR A 37 2.63 -0.43 -7.57
N TYR A 38 3.24 -1.60 -7.84
CA TYR A 38 3.57 -2.00 -9.20
C TYR A 38 2.35 -2.39 -10.04
N GLU A 39 1.31 -2.98 -9.45
CA GLU A 39 0.10 -3.38 -10.19
C GLU A 39 -0.85 -2.21 -10.46
N GLU A 40 -0.92 -1.20 -9.58
CA GLU A 40 -1.96 -0.14 -9.65
C GLU A 40 -1.44 1.30 -9.71
N LEU A 41 -0.26 1.61 -9.16
CA LEU A 41 0.23 2.99 -9.01
C LEU A 41 1.39 3.36 -9.93
N GLU A 42 2.26 2.43 -10.33
CA GLU A 42 3.51 2.77 -11.03
C GLU A 42 3.28 3.51 -12.35
N GLU A 43 2.29 3.07 -13.15
CA GLU A 43 2.06 3.60 -14.49
C GLU A 43 1.64 5.08 -14.48
N LEU A 44 0.80 5.49 -13.53
CA LEU A 44 0.21 6.84 -13.48
C LEU A 44 0.70 7.69 -12.31
N HIS A 45 1.17 7.05 -11.23
CA HIS A 45 1.45 7.68 -9.94
C HIS A 45 2.85 7.36 -9.41
N SER A 46 3.82 7.12 -10.30
CA SER A 46 5.21 6.84 -9.91
C SER A 46 5.85 7.92 -9.01
N HIS A 47 5.41 9.17 -9.15
CA HIS A 47 5.88 10.33 -8.38
C HIS A 47 5.58 10.24 -6.87
N LEU A 48 4.64 9.38 -6.43
CA LEU A 48 4.32 9.18 -5.01
C LEU A 48 5.53 8.77 -4.15
N LEU A 49 6.45 7.99 -4.71
CA LEU A 49 7.69 7.61 -4.01
C LEU A 49 8.56 8.83 -3.70
N GLY A 50 8.61 9.79 -4.63
CA GLY A 50 9.33 11.05 -4.44
C GLY A 50 8.69 11.97 -3.41
N MET A 51 7.40 11.79 -3.12
CA MET A 51 6.65 12.56 -2.12
C MET A 51 6.79 11.99 -0.69
N GLY A 52 7.39 10.81 -0.54
CA GLY A 52 7.61 10.16 0.75
C GLY A 52 6.81 8.88 0.97
N LEU A 53 6.13 8.35 -0.05
CA LEU A 53 5.55 7.02 0.02
C LEU A 53 6.66 5.96 0.09
N LYS A 54 6.57 5.06 1.07
CA LYS A 54 7.47 3.92 1.20
C LYS A 54 6.79 2.66 0.68
N LEU A 55 7.61 1.74 0.17
CA LEU A 55 7.17 0.41 -0.21
C LEU A 55 7.60 -0.59 0.86
N GLY A 56 6.73 -1.55 1.15
CA GLY A 56 7.07 -2.69 1.98
C GLY A 56 6.70 -3.99 1.26
N ALA A 57 7.57 -4.97 1.35
CA ALA A 57 7.30 -6.32 0.85
C ALA A 57 6.60 -7.14 1.93
N LEU A 58 5.62 -7.94 1.50
CA LEU A 58 5.10 -9.02 2.34
C LEU A 58 6.08 -10.19 2.31
N ASP A 59 6.32 -10.81 3.46
CA ASP A 59 7.16 -12.00 3.53
C ASP A 59 6.45 -13.26 3.01
N GLY A 60 7.19 -14.36 2.91
CA GLY A 60 6.66 -15.62 2.38
C GLY A 60 5.56 -16.27 3.25
N GLU A 61 5.50 -15.97 4.54
CA GLU A 61 4.46 -16.48 5.43
C GLU A 61 3.19 -15.62 5.33
N GLU A 62 3.36 -14.30 5.24
CA GLU A 62 2.28 -13.35 4.98
C GLU A 62 1.61 -13.62 3.62
N MET A 63 2.40 -13.86 2.58
CA MET A 63 1.86 -14.23 1.26
C MET A 63 1.08 -15.55 1.26
N LYS A 64 1.46 -16.53 2.08
CA LYS A 64 0.66 -17.75 2.26
C LYS A 64 -0.65 -17.45 2.96
N ALA A 65 -0.63 -16.61 4.00
CA ALA A 65 -1.84 -16.21 4.71
C ALA A 65 -2.81 -15.44 3.80
N VAL A 66 -2.31 -14.57 2.93
CA VAL A 66 -3.10 -13.92 1.86
C VAL A 66 -3.74 -14.97 0.95
N GLY A 67 -2.97 -15.96 0.48
CA GLY A 67 -3.50 -17.04 -0.35
C GLY A 67 -4.64 -17.81 0.32
N HIS A 68 -4.49 -18.12 1.61
CA HIS A 68 -5.55 -18.76 2.40
C HIS A 68 -6.81 -17.88 2.50
N LEU A 69 -6.67 -16.57 2.67
CA LEU A 69 -7.81 -15.65 2.73
C LEU A 69 -8.56 -15.57 1.39
N VAL A 70 -7.83 -15.49 0.28
CA VAL A 70 -8.42 -15.46 -1.07
C VAL A 70 -9.18 -16.76 -1.37
N ASP A 71 -8.64 -17.91 -0.95
CA ASP A 71 -9.31 -19.21 -1.14
C ASP A 71 -10.54 -19.35 -0.24
N GLN A 72 -10.48 -18.83 1.00
CA GLN A 72 -11.54 -18.94 1.99
C GLN A 72 -12.70 -17.97 1.72
N TYR A 73 -12.41 -16.76 1.24
CA TYR A 73 -13.39 -15.69 1.05
C TYR A 73 -13.53 -15.31 -0.43
N ARG A 74 -14.64 -15.72 -1.05
CA ARG A 74 -14.98 -15.32 -2.43
C ARG A 74 -15.61 -13.92 -2.43
N GLY A 75 -14.79 -12.88 -2.52
CA GLY A 75 -15.27 -11.50 -2.52
C GLY A 75 -14.14 -10.49 -2.63
N PRO A 76 -13.31 -10.34 -1.59
CA PRO A 76 -12.14 -9.48 -1.66
C PRO A 76 -11.17 -9.96 -2.73
N SER A 77 -10.57 -9.02 -3.45
CA SER A 77 -9.46 -9.31 -4.35
C SER A 77 -8.22 -9.73 -3.54
N ARG A 78 -7.24 -10.33 -4.21
CA ARG A 78 -5.94 -10.63 -3.59
C ARG A 78 -5.31 -9.38 -2.98
N ILE A 79 -5.48 -8.24 -3.65
CA ILE A 79 -5.03 -6.91 -3.25
C ILE A 79 -5.68 -6.47 -1.93
N ASP A 80 -6.99 -6.60 -1.82
CA ASP A 80 -7.73 -6.30 -0.59
C ASP A 80 -7.25 -7.17 0.59
N CYS A 81 -6.97 -8.44 0.33
CA CYS A 81 -6.45 -9.35 1.35
C CYS A 81 -5.02 -8.99 1.78
N MET A 82 -4.20 -8.42 0.90
CA MET A 82 -2.83 -8.00 1.22
C MET A 82 -2.80 -6.78 2.15
N ALA A 83 -3.75 -5.86 2.00
CA ALA A 83 -3.86 -4.68 2.87
C ALA A 83 -4.11 -5.01 4.36
N LEU A 84 -4.50 -6.25 4.68
CA LEU A 84 -4.68 -6.72 6.06
C LEU A 84 -3.36 -7.06 6.77
N PHE A 85 -2.27 -7.20 6.03
CA PHE A 85 -0.96 -7.54 6.59
C PHE A 85 -0.10 -6.30 6.70
N HIS A 86 0.78 -6.29 7.69
CA HIS A 86 1.71 -5.20 7.93
C HIS A 86 2.98 -5.45 7.11
N PRO A 87 3.21 -4.74 6.00
CA PRO A 87 4.39 -5.00 5.20
C PRO A 87 5.62 -4.53 5.97
N ALA A 88 6.62 -5.41 6.10
CA ALA A 88 7.89 -5.02 6.67
C ALA A 88 8.51 -3.94 5.78
N SER A 89 8.79 -2.77 6.36
CA SER A 89 9.45 -1.67 5.65
C SER A 89 10.75 -2.17 5.05
N THR A 90 10.86 -2.11 3.72
CA THR A 90 12.08 -2.50 3.03
C THR A 90 13.05 -1.32 3.12
N ALA A 91 13.70 -1.18 4.27
CA ALA A 91 14.83 -0.27 4.41
C ALA A 91 16.00 -0.80 3.55
N ARG A 92 16.26 -0.15 2.42
CA ARG A 92 17.57 -0.18 1.76
C ARG A 92 18.18 1.21 1.81
#